data_AF-A0A348VXD9-F1
#
_entry.id   AF-A0A348VXD9-F1
#
_cell.length_a   1.000
_cell.length_b   1.000
_cell.length_c   1.000
_cell.angle_alpha   90.00
_cell.angle_beta   90.00
_cell.angle_gamma   90.00
#
_symmetry.space_group_name_H-M   'P 1'
#
loop_
_entity.id
_entity.type
_entity.pdbx_description
1 polymer ?
#
loop_
_entity_poly.entity_id
_entity_poly.type
_entity_poly.pdbx_seq_one_letter_code
_entity_poly.pdbx_strand_id
1 'polypeptide(L)' 'MGTYTVAITGASGAPYALRVLQELIRGGHRVYVSITREGR' A
#
# COMPACT_ATOMS: atom_id res chain seq x y z
N MET A 1 -9.39 5.37 13.77
CA MET A 1 -9.44 5.57 12.31
C MET A 1 -8.33 6.51 11.90
N GLY A 2 -7.31 6.02 11.18
CA GLY A 2 -6.14 6.81 10.75
C GLY A 2 -6.14 7.11 9.24
N THR A 3 -5.27 8.03 8.83
CA THR A 3 -5.02 8.33 7.40
C THR A 3 -3.58 7.99 7.07
N TYR A 4 -3.38 7.14 6.06
CA TYR A 4 -2.06 6.64 5.65
C TYR A 4 -1.82 6.89 4.16
N THR A 5 -0.55 7.11 3.81
CA THR A 5 -0.10 7.07 2.41
C THR A 5 0.79 5.86 2.23
N VAL A 6 0.49 5.04 1.22
CA VAL A 6 1.28 3.87 0.83
C VAL A 6 1.87 4.12 -0.55
N ALA A 7 3.19 4.23 -0.62
CA ALA A 7 3.93 4.37 -1.87
C ALA A 7 4.63 3.04 -2.21
N ILE A 8 4.32 2.47 -3.37
CA ILE A 8 4.84 1.19 -3.85
C ILE A 8 5.80 1.45 -5.01
N THR A 9 7.05 1.01 -4.87
CA THR A 9 8.10 1.14 -5.89
C THR A 9 8.49 -0.23 -6.44
N GLY A 10 9.24 -0.26 -7.54
CA GLY A 10 9.79 -1.50 -8.11
C GLY A 10 10.91 -2.10 -7.24
N ALA A 11 10.53 -3.01 -6.37
CA ALA A 11 11.44 -3.83 -5.58
C ALA A 11 10.84 -5.23 -5.37
N SER A 12 11.67 -6.20 -5.01
CA SER A 12 11.24 -7.59 -4.75
C SER A 12 10.14 -7.71 -3.68
N GLY A 13 10.03 -6.71 -2.79
CA GLY A 13 9.04 -6.66 -1.73
C GLY A 13 7.65 -6.13 -2.10
N ALA A 14 7.39 -5.74 -3.36
CA ALA A 14 6.09 -5.21 -3.77
C ALA A 14 4.88 -6.12 -3.39
N PRO A 15 4.97 -7.46 -3.42
CA PRO A 15 3.88 -8.33 -2.95
C PRO A 15 3.49 -8.13 -1.47
N TYR A 16 4.42 -7.69 -0.62
CA TYR A 16 4.13 -7.38 0.79
C TYR A 16 3.31 -6.11 0.94
N ALA A 17 3.48 -5.14 0.03
CA ALA A 17 2.69 -3.91 0.05
C ALA A 17 1.19 -4.19 -0.14
N LEU A 18 0.83 -5.22 -0.92
CA LEU A 18 -0.56 -5.66 -1.05
C LEU A 18 -1.13 -6.13 0.29
N ARG A 19 -0.35 -6.88 1.08
CA ARG A 19 -0.79 -7.35 2.40
C ARG A 19 -0.99 -6.19 3.37
N VAL A 20 -0.06 -5.23 3.39
CA VAL A 20 -0.19 -4.01 4.19
C VAL A 20 -1.44 -3.23 3.80
N LEU A 21 -1.68 -3.04 2.51
CA LEU A 21 -2.86 -2.34 2.01
C LEU A 21 -4.17 -3.03 2.45
N GLN A 22 -4.22 -4.37 2.35
CA GLN A 22 -5.37 -5.16 2.79
C GLN A 22 -5.66 -4.98 4.29
N GLU A 23 -4.63 -5.04 5.14
CA GLU A 23 -4.81 -4.88 6.58
C GLU A 23 -5.20 -3.44 6.98
N LEU A 24 -4.64 -2.42 6.31
CA LEU A 24 -5.04 -1.03 6.54
C LEU A 24 -6.52 -0.78 6.16
N ILE A 25 -6.98 -1.38 5.05
CA ILE A 25 -8.38 -1.30 4.61
C ILE A 25 -9.29 -2.05 5.60
N ARG A 26 -8.90 -3.28 6.01
CA ARG A 26 -9.65 -4.06 7.01
C ARG A 26 -9.75 -3.35 8.36
N GLY A 27 -8.73 -2.61 8.76
CA GLY A 27 -8.71 -1.77 9.96
C GLY A 27 -9.57 -0.50 9.87
N GLY A 28 -10.28 -0.28 8.76
CA GLY A 28 -11.15 0.89 8.56
C GLY A 28 -10.37 2.19 8.45
N HIS A 29 -9.14 2.15 7.92
CA HIS A 29 -8.33 3.34 7.70
C HIS A 29 -8.55 3.95 6.32
N ARG A 30 -8.34 5.26 6.20
CA ARG A 30 -8.27 5.93 4.90
C ARG A 30 -6.86 5.78 4.34
N VAL A 31 -6.74 5.24 3.13
CA VAL A 31 -5.45 4.98 2.50
C VAL A 31 -5.38 5.67 1.14
N TYR A 32 -4.32 6.46 0.94
CA TYR A 32 -3.93 6.97 -0.38
C TYR A 32 -2.80 6.11 -0.92
N VAL A 33 -2.92 5.66 -2.17
CA VAL A 33 -1.97 4.75 -2.79
C VAL A 33 -1.30 5.43 -3.98
N SER A 34 0.02 5.32 -4.06
CA SER A 34 0.83 5.69 -5.23
C SER A 34 1.72 4.51 -5.62
N ILE A 35 1.76 4.19 -6.91
CA ILE A 35 2.51 3.05 -7.44
C ILE A 35 3.37 3.55 -8.62
N THR A 36 4.68 3.34 -8.57
CA THR A 36 5.54 3.63 -9.73
C THR A 36 5.34 2.60 -10.83
N ARG A 37 5.73 2.91 -12.06
CA ARG A 37 5.64 1.98 -13.20
C ARG A 37 6.30 0.63 -12.91
N GLU A 38 7.44 0.66 -12.22
CA GLU A 38 8.24 -0.50 -11.85
C GLU A 38 7.63 -1.32 -10.71
N GLY A 39 6.72 -0.71 -9.93
CA GLY A 39 6.01 -1.35 -8.81
C GLY A 39 4.64 -1.93 -9.17
N ARG A 40 4.25 -1.86 -10.45
CA ARG A 40 2.98 -2.40 -10.97
C ARG A 40 3.08 -3.88 -11.32
#